data_AF-A0A951NED0-F1
#
_entry.id   AF-A0A951NED0-F1
#
_cell.length_a   1.000
_cell.length_b   1.000
_cell.length_c   1.000
_cell.angle_alpha   90.00
_cell.angle_beta   90.00
_cell.angle_gamma   90.00
#
_symmetry.space_group_name_H-M   'P 1'
#
loop_
_entity.id
_entity.type
_entity.pdbx_description
1 polymer ?
#
loop_
_entity_poly.entity_id
_entity_poly.type
_entity_poly.pdbx_seq_one_letter_code
_entity_poly.pdbx_strand_id
1 'polypeptide(L)'
;MRVRADPTSVEDPYADLLGPAAVMRCPACAAALRPGAPWCTLCYADLRPAAAPVPEPVVARATAHAALDFDPLTAPAQALGLPASRAAGPDLAAISWPCMACETSNPYTVSVCTACGSAFLAGLREAEGPLLELPGVGDLTKLSRGQRLGLAAGVVLAISVFTALVGLVFS
;
A
#
# COMPACT_ATOMS: atom_id res chain seq x y z
N MET A 1 -3.39 33.32 -41.27
CA MET A 1 -3.78 31.91 -40.99
C MET A 1 -3.11 31.48 -39.71
N ARG A 2 -3.86 31.29 -38.62
CA ARG A 2 -3.34 30.75 -37.34
C ARG A 2 -4.01 29.39 -37.12
N VAL A 3 -3.20 28.34 -37.07
CA VAL A 3 -3.63 26.97 -36.77
C VAL A 3 -3.92 26.90 -35.27
N ARG A 4 -5.16 26.58 -34.88
CA ARG A 4 -5.52 26.23 -33.50
C ARG A 4 -5.15 24.77 -33.28
N ALA A 5 -4.23 24.51 -32.34
CA ALA A 5 -3.98 23.16 -31.85
C ALA A 5 -5.11 22.76 -30.89
N ASP A 6 -5.63 21.55 -31.06
CA ASP A 6 -6.67 20.94 -30.22
C ASP A 6 -6.00 20.35 -28.96
N PRO A 7 -6.34 20.79 -27.74
CA PRO A 7 -5.71 20.31 -26.51
C PRO A 7 -6.18 18.92 -26.07
N THR A 8 -7.06 18.26 -26.81
CA THR A 8 -7.61 16.93 -26.42
C THR A 8 -6.89 15.74 -27.03
N SER A 9 -5.93 15.93 -27.93
CA SER A 9 -5.14 14.84 -28.51
C SER A 9 -3.86 14.57 -27.70
N VAL A 10 -4.02 14.07 -26.47
CA VAL A 10 -2.93 13.31 -25.84
C VAL A 10 -3.12 11.88 -26.30
N GLU A 11 -2.49 11.54 -27.43
CA GLU A 11 -2.37 10.15 -27.88
C GLU A 11 -1.61 9.40 -26.79
N ASP A 12 -2.32 8.55 -26.04
CA ASP A 12 -1.75 7.76 -24.97
C ASP A 12 -0.98 6.60 -25.63
N PRO A 13 0.37 6.66 -25.71
CA PRO A 13 1.17 5.75 -26.56
C PRO A 13 1.18 4.31 -26.04
N TYR A 14 0.45 4.04 -24.96
CA TYR A 14 0.29 2.73 -24.33
C TYR A 14 -1.04 2.04 -24.64
N ALA A 15 -1.99 2.71 -25.31
CA ALA A 15 -3.31 2.14 -25.60
C ALA A 15 -3.23 0.87 -26.48
N ASP A 16 -2.31 0.84 -27.46
CA ASP A 16 -2.15 -0.30 -28.38
C ASP A 16 -1.33 -1.47 -27.81
N LEU A 17 -0.59 -1.25 -26.72
CA LEU A 17 0.12 -2.33 -26.01
C LEU A 17 -0.80 -3.10 -25.05
N LEU A 18 -2.00 -2.59 -24.81
CA LEU A 18 -3.08 -3.24 -24.07
C LEU A 18 -4.07 -3.84 -25.08
N GLY A 19 -3.60 -4.75 -25.94
CA GLY A 19 -4.49 -5.69 -26.64
C GLY A 19 -5.46 -6.33 -25.62
N PRO A 20 -6.66 -6.78 -26.03
CA PRO A 20 -7.77 -7.12 -25.12
C PRO A 20 -7.29 -8.04 -24.00
N ALA A 21 -6.92 -7.43 -22.88
CA ALA A 21 -6.35 -8.13 -21.75
C ALA A 21 -7.50 -8.94 -21.19
N ALA A 22 -7.47 -10.25 -21.40
CA ALA A 22 -8.46 -11.15 -20.82
C ALA A 22 -8.52 -10.86 -19.32
N VAL A 23 -9.62 -10.24 -18.88
CA VAL A 23 -9.82 -9.90 -17.47
C VAL A 23 -9.98 -11.22 -16.73
N MET A 24 -8.91 -11.65 -16.09
CA MET A 24 -8.93 -12.83 -15.23
C MET A 24 -9.68 -12.47 -13.95
N ARG A 25 -10.46 -13.40 -13.41
CA ARG A 25 -11.11 -13.23 -12.11
C ARG A 25 -10.41 -14.06 -11.05
N CYS A 26 -10.30 -13.51 -9.84
CA CYS A 26 -9.75 -14.24 -8.71
C CYS A 26 -10.66 -15.44 -8.38
N PRO A 27 -10.14 -16.68 -8.30
CA PRO A 27 -10.95 -17.84 -7.97
C PRO A 27 -11.47 -17.82 -6.53
N ALA A 28 -10.86 -17.04 -5.64
CA ALA A 28 -11.27 -16.94 -4.24
C ALA A 28 -12.39 -15.91 -3.99
N CYS A 29 -12.39 -14.77 -4.70
CA CYS A 29 -13.32 -13.66 -4.42
C CYS A 29 -13.97 -13.02 -5.66
N ALA A 30 -13.69 -13.54 -6.86
CA ALA A 30 -14.21 -13.05 -8.15
C ALA A 30 -13.81 -11.61 -8.56
N ALA A 31 -12.89 -10.98 -7.83
CA ALA A 31 -12.33 -9.66 -8.17
C ALA A 31 -11.60 -9.71 -9.52
N ALA A 32 -11.67 -8.61 -10.28
CA ALA A 32 -10.92 -8.45 -11.51
C ALA A 32 -9.41 -8.39 -11.21
N LEU A 33 -8.62 -9.16 -11.96
CA LEU A 33 -7.18 -9.26 -11.80
C LEU A 33 -6.46 -8.77 -13.06
N ARG A 34 -5.30 -8.17 -12.84
CA ARG A 34 -4.32 -7.94 -13.90
C ARG A 34 -3.74 -9.30 -14.33
N PRO A 35 -3.60 -9.58 -15.64
CA PRO A 35 -2.92 -10.78 -16.11
C PRO A 35 -1.51 -10.89 -15.50
N GLY A 36 -1.18 -12.07 -14.96
CA GLY A 36 0.11 -12.34 -14.32
C GLY A 36 0.27 -11.82 -12.89
N ALA A 37 -0.78 -11.29 -12.25
CA ALA A 37 -0.73 -10.89 -10.85
C ALA A 37 -0.43 -12.11 -9.94
N PRO A 38 0.64 -12.09 -9.12
CA PRO A 38 0.98 -13.21 -8.24
C PRO A 38 0.04 -13.35 -7.04
N TRP A 39 -0.76 -12.33 -6.73
CA TRP A 39 -1.74 -12.33 -5.64
C TRP A 39 -2.91 -11.38 -5.93
N CYS A 40 -4.03 -11.54 -5.23
CA CYS A 40 -5.21 -10.68 -5.35
C CYS A 40 -5.16 -9.49 -4.40
N THR A 41 -5.28 -8.26 -4.90
CA THR A 41 -5.23 -7.04 -4.06
C THR A 41 -6.41 -6.85 -3.11
N LEU A 42 -7.53 -7.55 -3.35
CA LEU A 42 -8.74 -7.40 -2.54
C LEU A 42 -8.80 -8.41 -1.39
N CYS A 43 -8.47 -9.67 -1.64
CA CYS A 43 -8.54 -10.74 -0.63
C CYS A 43 -7.18 -11.31 -0.21
N TYR A 44 -6.08 -10.82 -0.81
CA TYR A 44 -4.72 -11.28 -0.55
C TYR A 44 -4.47 -12.76 -0.84
N ALA A 45 -5.33 -13.41 -1.62
CA ALA A 45 -5.11 -14.80 -2.06
C ALA A 45 -3.87 -14.87 -2.96
N ASP A 46 -3.01 -15.86 -2.69
CA ASP A 46 -1.85 -16.19 -3.53
C ASP A 46 -2.33 -16.92 -4.79
N LEU A 47 -1.90 -16.44 -5.96
CA LEU A 47 -2.31 -16.91 -7.28
C LEU A 47 -1.15 -17.49 -8.07
N ARG A 48 0.03 -17.63 -7.45
CA ARG A 48 1.17 -18.26 -8.10
C ARG A 48 0.81 -19.69 -8.49
N PRO A 49 1.13 -20.15 -9.71
CA PRO A 49 0.98 -21.55 -10.07
C PRO A 49 1.67 -22.41 -9.01
N ALA A 50 1.00 -23.48 -8.58
CA ALA A 50 1.64 -24.47 -7.72
C ALA A 50 2.96 -24.87 -8.40
N ALA A 51 4.07 -24.73 -7.68
CA ALA A 51 5.39 -25.04 -8.23
C ALA A 51 5.31 -26.44 -8.84
N ALA A 52 5.67 -26.55 -10.12
CA ALA A 52 5.75 -27.86 -10.76
C ALA A 52 6.64 -28.75 -9.89
N PRO A 53 6.28 -30.02 -9.66
CA PRO A 53 7.13 -30.94 -8.92
C PRO A 53 8.48 -30.94 -9.63
N VAL A 54 9.48 -30.36 -8.96
CA VAL A 54 10.83 -30.33 -9.48
C VAL A 54 11.24 -31.79 -9.63
N PRO A 55 11.56 -32.27 -10.85
CA PRO A 55 12.04 -33.63 -11.01
C PRO A 55 13.25 -33.78 -10.08
N GLU A 56 13.18 -34.79 -9.21
CA GLU A 56 14.22 -35.10 -8.25
C GLU A 56 15.57 -35.09 -8.99
N PRO A 57 16.49 -34.17 -8.64
CA PRO A 57 17.66 -33.93 -9.45
C PRO A 57 18.51 -35.20 -9.45
N VAL A 58 18.59 -35.84 -10.62
CA VAL A 58 19.61 -36.85 -10.88
C VAL A 58 20.94 -36.13 -10.73
N VAL A 59 21.69 -36.48 -9.67
CA VAL A 59 22.89 -35.78 -9.22
C VAL A 59 24.01 -35.93 -10.26
N ALA A 60 23.94 -35.16 -11.34
CA ALA A 60 25.08 -34.87 -12.18
C ALA A 60 25.93 -33.86 -11.42
N ARG A 61 27.14 -34.27 -11.01
CA ARG A 61 28.15 -33.41 -10.38
C ARG A 61 28.50 -32.26 -11.33
N ALA A 62 27.77 -31.16 -11.24
CA ALA A 62 28.20 -29.85 -11.69
C ALA A 62 29.04 -29.24 -10.57
N THR A 63 30.34 -29.14 -10.81
CA THR A 63 31.24 -28.29 -10.03
C THR A 63 30.80 -26.83 -10.17
N ALA A 64 30.69 -26.13 -9.03
CA ALA A 64 30.36 -24.70 -8.85
C ALA A 64 28.87 -24.34 -8.68
N HIS A 65 28.30 -24.70 -7.53
CA HIS A 65 27.93 -23.74 -6.48
C HIS A 65 27.69 -24.55 -5.21
N ALA A 66 28.67 -24.56 -4.31
CA ALA A 66 28.41 -24.99 -2.94
C ALA A 66 27.44 -23.96 -2.34
N ALA A 67 26.14 -24.26 -2.43
CA ALA A 67 25.13 -23.66 -1.59
C ALA A 67 25.52 -24.01 -0.14
N LEU A 68 26.27 -23.11 0.48
CA LEU A 68 26.29 -23.05 1.92
C LEU A 68 24.85 -22.72 2.33
N ASP A 69 24.32 -23.49 3.28
CA ASP A 69 23.07 -23.20 4.03
C ASP A 69 23.19 -21.84 4.70
N PHE A 70 23.07 -20.80 3.89
CA PHE A 70 23.21 -19.42 4.30
C PHE A 70 21.85 -18.79 4.18
N ASP A 71 21.09 -18.84 5.28
CA ASP A 71 19.86 -18.10 5.39
C ASP A 71 20.20 -16.60 5.54
N PRO A 72 19.91 -15.76 4.53
CA PRO A 72 20.26 -14.34 4.56
C PRO A 72 19.55 -13.57 5.69
N LEU A 73 18.50 -14.12 6.30
CA LEU A 73 17.77 -13.49 7.41
C LEU A 73 18.40 -13.77 8.78
N THR A 74 19.14 -14.87 8.92
CA THR A 74 19.88 -15.21 10.15
C THR A 74 21.39 -15.07 10.01
N ALA A 75 21.87 -14.83 8.80
CA ALA A 75 23.27 -14.64 8.54
C ALA A 75 23.85 -13.44 9.30
N PRO A 76 25.05 -13.57 9.89
CA PRO A 76 25.74 -12.43 10.45
C PRO A 76 26.05 -11.42 9.34
N ALA A 77 25.83 -10.12 9.60
CA ALA A 77 25.97 -9.05 8.59
C ALA A 77 27.33 -9.06 7.87
N GLN A 78 28.39 -9.52 8.54
CA GLN A 78 29.73 -9.67 7.96
C GLN A 78 29.77 -10.68 6.81
N ALA A 79 28.96 -11.73 6.89
CA ALA A 79 28.88 -12.75 5.85
C ALA A 79 28.09 -12.28 4.61
N LEU A 80 27.32 -11.19 4.74
CA LEU A 80 26.67 -10.50 3.62
C LEU A 80 27.59 -9.49 2.92
N GLY A 81 28.87 -9.39 3.32
CA GLY A 81 29.80 -8.41 2.77
C GLY A 81 29.47 -6.96 3.13
N LEU A 82 28.55 -6.75 4.08
CA LEU A 82 28.29 -5.43 4.64
C LEU A 82 29.50 -5.03 5.48
N PRO A 83 29.96 -3.77 5.42
CA PRO A 83 31.02 -3.30 6.30
C PRO A 83 30.61 -3.61 7.74
N ALA A 84 31.56 -4.09 8.55
CA ALA A 84 31.32 -4.30 9.97
C ALA A 84 31.00 -2.95 10.61
N SER A 85 29.73 -2.57 10.59
CA SER A 85 29.15 -1.62 11.52
C SER A 85 29.55 -2.15 12.88
N ARG A 86 30.45 -1.44 13.57
CA ARG A 86 30.93 -1.79 14.90
C ARG A 86 29.71 -2.23 15.70
N ALA A 87 29.70 -3.48 16.14
CA ALA A 87 28.69 -4.02 17.05
C ALA A 87 28.78 -3.41 18.46
N ALA A 88 29.31 -2.20 18.59
CA ALA A 88 28.75 -1.26 19.53
C ALA A 88 27.40 -0.84 18.92
N GLY A 89 26.39 -1.71 19.06
CA GLY A 89 25.02 -1.29 18.83
C GLY A 89 24.84 0.04 19.56
N PRO A 90 24.18 1.04 18.96
CA PRO A 90 23.92 2.28 19.66
C PRO A 90 23.39 1.90 21.03
N ASP A 91 23.98 2.47 22.08
CA ASP A 91 23.48 2.23 23.43
C ASP A 91 21.98 2.53 23.39
N LEU A 92 21.15 1.49 23.44
CA LEU A 92 19.71 1.65 23.32
C LEU A 92 19.18 2.46 24.51
N ALA A 93 19.98 2.58 25.58
CA ALA A 93 19.72 3.50 26.68
C ALA A 93 19.96 4.97 26.32
N ALA A 94 20.79 5.26 25.31
CA ALA A 94 21.01 6.62 24.80
C ALA A 94 19.95 7.04 23.76
N ILE A 95 19.28 6.08 23.11
CA ILE A 95 18.16 6.40 22.25
C ILE A 95 16.97 6.77 23.14
N SER A 96 16.47 7.99 22.98
CA SER A 96 15.32 8.52 23.73
C SER A 96 14.33 9.23 22.81
N TRP A 97 13.05 9.16 23.15
CA TRP A 97 11.97 9.79 22.42
C TRP A 97 11.42 10.98 23.22
N PRO A 98 11.17 12.14 22.55
CA PRO A 98 10.53 13.28 23.19
C PRO A 98 9.03 13.05 23.32
N CYS A 99 8.48 13.28 24.51
CA CYS A 99 7.03 13.29 24.71
C CYS A 99 6.41 14.50 24.01
N MET A 100 5.49 14.27 23.07
CA MET A 100 4.83 15.37 22.34
C MET A 100 3.85 16.18 23.21
N ALA A 101 3.49 15.69 24.41
CA ALA A 101 2.58 16.37 25.33
C ALA A 101 3.30 17.28 26.34
N CYS A 102 4.48 16.89 26.82
CA CYS A 102 5.23 17.63 27.86
C CYS A 102 6.73 17.77 27.58
N GLU A 103 7.18 17.42 26.39
CA GLU A 103 8.57 17.53 25.87
C GLU A 103 9.64 16.79 26.68
N THR A 104 9.24 15.98 27.67
CA THR A 104 10.16 15.16 28.44
C THR A 104 10.78 14.09 27.54
N SER A 105 12.11 13.93 27.62
CA SER A 105 12.82 12.85 26.93
C SER A 105 12.69 11.55 27.73
N ASN A 106 12.18 10.49 27.08
CA ASN A 106 11.95 9.18 27.69
C ASN A 106 12.81 8.12 26.98
N PRO A 107 13.31 7.09 27.68
CA PRO A 107 14.04 6.01 27.02
C PRO A 107 13.12 5.19 26.10
N TYR A 108 13.64 4.67 24.99
CA TYR A 108 12.84 3.83 24.07
C TYR A 108 12.36 2.49 24.68
N THR A 109 12.84 2.13 25.87
CA THR A 109 12.37 0.96 26.61
C THR A 109 11.01 1.16 27.28
N VAL A 110 10.53 2.42 27.39
CA VAL A 110 9.19 2.72 27.92
C VAL A 110 8.27 3.23 26.81
N SER A 111 7.04 2.73 26.79
CA SER A 111 5.98 3.12 25.83
C SER A 111 5.07 4.23 26.35
N VAL A 112 5.31 4.69 27.58
CA VAL A 112 4.52 5.71 28.28
C VAL A 112 5.48 6.73 28.88
N CYS A 113 5.14 8.01 28.79
CA CYS A 113 5.96 9.07 29.34
C CYS A 113 6.00 8.97 30.88
N THR A 114 7.19 8.97 31.45
CA THR A 114 7.40 8.87 32.90
C THR A 114 7.00 10.15 33.65
N ALA A 115 6.87 11.29 32.96
CA ALA A 115 6.46 12.57 33.55
C ALA A 115 4.94 12.79 33.52
N CYS A 116 4.27 12.58 32.38
CA CYS A 116 2.85 12.92 32.20
C CYS A 116 1.92 11.73 31.94
N GLY A 117 2.45 10.52 31.74
CA GLY A 117 1.66 9.33 31.48
C GLY A 117 1.12 9.20 30.05
N SER A 118 1.48 10.09 29.11
CA SER A 118 1.05 9.98 27.72
C SER A 118 1.72 8.79 27.01
N ALA A 119 1.00 8.08 26.15
CA ALA A 119 1.60 7.05 25.31
C ALA A 119 2.62 7.63 24.31
N PHE A 120 3.57 6.79 23.88
CA PHE A 120 4.48 7.10 22.77
C PHE A 120 3.66 7.53 21.54
N LEU A 121 3.96 8.73 21.02
CA LEU A 121 3.27 9.34 19.88
C LEU A 121 1.78 9.64 20.07
N ALA A 122 1.28 9.75 21.31
CA ALA A 122 -0.11 10.18 21.55
C ALA A 122 -0.43 11.46 20.75
N GLY A 123 0.39 12.52 20.92
CA GLY A 123 0.22 13.81 20.25
C GLY A 123 0.21 13.79 18.71
N LEU A 124 0.73 12.75 18.05
CA LEU A 124 0.63 12.64 16.59
C LEU A 124 -0.78 12.23 16.14
N ARG A 125 -1.52 11.47 16.97
CA ARG A 125 -2.91 11.12 16.68
C ARG A 125 -3.86 12.30 16.85
N GLU A 126 -3.51 13.26 17.71
CA GLU A 126 -4.26 14.51 17.83
C GLU A 126 -3.82 15.56 16.79
N ALA A 127 -2.57 15.52 16.33
CA ALA A 127 -2.05 16.37 15.24
C ALA A 127 -2.53 15.94 13.85
N GLU A 128 -2.93 14.67 13.68
CA GLU A 128 -3.99 14.32 12.74
C GLU A 128 -5.29 14.98 13.24
N GLY A 129 -5.40 16.29 13.06
CA GLY A 129 -6.68 17.00 13.21
C GLY A 129 -7.77 16.27 12.39
N PRO A 130 -9.07 16.51 12.67
CA PRO A 130 -10.18 15.80 12.03
C PRO A 130 -9.89 15.63 10.54
N LEU A 131 -9.58 14.38 10.17
CA LEU A 131 -8.77 14.00 9.01
C LEU A 131 -9.57 14.15 7.69
N LEU A 132 -10.10 15.35 7.44
CA LEU A 132 -10.76 15.92 6.26
C LEU A 132 -11.98 16.75 6.69
N GLU A 133 -11.75 17.97 7.19
CA GLU A 133 -12.77 19.02 7.07
C GLU A 133 -12.75 19.55 5.63
N LEU A 134 -13.56 18.93 4.77
CA LEU A 134 -13.79 19.46 3.43
C LEU A 134 -14.69 20.70 3.52
N PRO A 135 -14.27 21.86 3.00
CA PRO A 135 -15.13 23.04 2.97
C PRO A 135 -16.41 22.72 2.18
N GLY A 136 -17.55 22.79 2.87
CA GLY A 136 -18.88 22.46 2.35
C GLY A 136 -19.48 21.12 2.80
N VAL A 137 -18.68 20.16 3.27
CA VAL A 137 -19.16 18.82 3.69
C VAL A 137 -19.12 18.65 5.22
N GLY A 138 -18.29 19.44 5.92
CA GLY A 138 -18.09 19.33 7.36
C GLY A 138 -17.28 18.09 7.76
N ASP A 139 -17.17 17.84 9.06
CA ASP A 139 -16.39 16.74 9.62
C ASP A 139 -17.00 15.37 9.27
N LEU A 140 -16.35 14.67 8.32
CA LEU A 140 -16.76 13.35 7.85
C LEU A 140 -16.66 12.25 8.94
N THR A 141 -15.89 12.49 10.00
CA THR A 141 -15.75 11.54 11.10
C THR A 141 -16.98 11.50 12.00
N LYS A 142 -17.81 12.57 12.00
CA LYS A 142 -19.08 12.63 12.73
C LYS A 142 -20.29 12.10 11.95
N LEU A 143 -20.15 11.80 10.66
CA LEU A 143 -21.25 11.23 9.88
C LEU A 143 -21.51 9.77 10.30
N SER A 144 -22.74 9.51 10.75
CA SER A 144 -23.20 8.16 11.08
C SER A 144 -23.06 7.21 9.89
N ARG A 145 -22.93 5.90 10.15
CA ARG A 145 -22.86 4.88 9.08
C ARG A 145 -24.02 4.99 8.08
N GLY A 146 -25.21 5.38 8.55
CA GLY A 146 -26.38 5.61 7.70
C GLY A 146 -26.23 6.80 6.76
N GLN A 147 -25.69 7.93 7.24
CA GLN A 147 -25.44 9.09 6.37
C GLN A 147 -24.35 8.83 5.34
N ARG A 148 -23.32 8.05 5.67
CA ARG A 148 -22.29 7.63 4.70
C ARG A 148 -22.89 6.83 3.55
N LEU A 149 -23.77 5.87 3.85
CA LEU A 149 -24.51 5.11 2.84
C LEU A 149 -25.45 6.00 2.03
N GLY A 150 -26.16 6.93 2.67
CA GLY A 150 -27.05 7.87 2.00
C GLY A 150 -26.32 8.77 1.00
N LEU A 151 -25.15 9.29 1.37
CA LEU A 151 -24.34 10.14 0.49
C LEU A 151 -23.81 9.33 -0.71
N ALA A 152 -23.32 8.12 -0.48
CA ALA A 152 -22.88 7.22 -1.55
C ALA A 152 -24.02 6.92 -2.54
N ALA A 153 -25.22 6.58 -2.03
CA ALA A 153 -26.38 6.32 -2.88
C ALA A 153 -26.82 7.57 -3.67
N GLY A 154 -26.79 8.75 -3.03
CA GLY A 154 -27.14 10.02 -3.66
C GLY A 154 -26.21 10.37 -4.83
N VAL A 155 -24.90 10.20 -4.68
CA VAL A 155 -23.91 10.46 -5.74
C VAL A 155 -24.14 9.51 -6.93
N VAL A 156 -24.33 8.22 -6.68
CA VAL A 156 -24.59 7.23 -7.75
C VAL A 156 -25.86 7.55 -8.52
N LEU A 157 -26.93 7.94 -7.82
CA LEU A 157 -28.21 8.30 -8.43
C LEU A 157 -28.07 9.58 -9.28
N ALA A 158 -27.38 10.60 -8.76
CA ALA A 158 -27.13 11.84 -9.50
C ALA A 158 -26.35 11.60 -10.80
N ILE A 159 -25.28 10.81 -10.75
CA ILE A 159 -24.49 10.46 -11.95
C ILE A 159 -25.36 9.70 -12.95
N SER A 160 -26.15 8.73 -12.49
CA SER A 160 -26.99 7.89 -13.35
C SER A 160 -28.07 8.72 -14.07
N VAL A 161 -28.72 9.65 -13.36
CA VAL A 161 -29.69 10.61 -13.95
C VAL A 161 -29.01 11.51 -14.97
N PHE A 162 -27.82 12.03 -14.66
CA PHE A 162 -27.07 12.88 -15.58
C PHE A 162 -26.72 12.13 -16.88
N THR A 163 -26.21 10.90 -16.79
CA THR A 163 -25.88 10.09 -17.97
C THR A 163 -27.10 9.78 -18.82
N ALA A 164 -28.25 9.47 -18.20
CA ALA A 164 -29.49 9.22 -18.93
C ALA A 164 -29.99 10.47 -19.68
N LEU A 165 -29.92 11.65 -19.04
CA LEU A 165 -30.29 12.91 -19.68
C LEU A 165 -29.37 13.23 -20.86
N VAL A 166 -28.06 13.04 -20.72
CA VAL A 166 -27.11 13.21 -21.82
C VAL A 166 -27.47 12.28 -22.97
N GLY A 167 -27.70 10.99 -22.72
CA GLY A 167 -28.08 10.04 -23.77
C GLY A 167 -29.37 10.41 -24.50
N LEU A 168 -30.35 10.98 -23.80
CA LEU A 168 -31.61 11.44 -24.39
C LEU A 168 -31.41 12.67 -25.30
N VAL A 169 -30.52 13.59 -24.94
CA VAL A 169 -30.21 14.78 -25.74
C VAL A 169 -29.48 14.43 -27.05
N PHE A 170 -28.70 13.35 -27.05
CA PHE A 170 -27.88 12.94 -28.20
C PHE A 170 -28.47 11.78 -29.02
N SER A 171 -29.71 11.35 -28.75
CA SER A 171 -30.46 10.36 -29.56
C SER A 171 -31.44 11.07 -30.49
#